data_AF-A0A3M0IKS1-F1
#
_entry.id   AF-A0A3M0IKS1-F1
#
_cell.length_a   1.000
_cell.length_b   1.000
_cell.length_c   1.000
_cell.angle_alpha   90.00
_cell.angle_beta   90.00
_cell.angle_gamma   90.00
#
_symmetry.space_group_name_H-M   'P 1'
#
loop_
_entity.id
_entity.type
_entity.pdbx_description
1 polymer ?
#
loop_
_entity_poly.entity_id
_entity_poly.type
_entity_poly.pdbx_seq_one_letter_code
_entity_poly.pdbx_strand_id
1 'polypeptide(L)'
;MSVPIRLNYPAAIPVGHVIEVTEFLDTRPEKKRRTYARGEPFQIPVILDLDTGIRYMNHRHVSRWDNGGNDFVPNNYSSEPRSDLEVSRVYRAKVTACTLVMVEGLENQHTTLVVNPVEDASPDS
;
A
#
# COMPACT_ATOMS: atom_id res chain seq x y z
N MET A 1 -6.37 -9.12 -16.32
CA MET A 1 -5.07 -8.44 -16.51
C MET A 1 -4.34 -8.42 -15.18
N SER A 2 -3.04 -8.73 -15.14
CA SER A 2 -2.26 -8.71 -13.90
C SER A 2 -1.58 -7.35 -13.70
N VAL A 3 -1.59 -6.85 -12.47
CA VAL A 3 -1.03 -5.55 -12.07
C VAL A 3 0.05 -5.78 -11.01
N PRO A 4 1.27 -5.23 -11.18
CA PRO A 4 2.28 -5.26 -10.13
C PRO A 4 2.02 -4.14 -9.10
N ILE A 5 2.09 -4.49 -7.81
CA ILE A 5 2.05 -3.54 -6.69
C ILE A 5 3.37 -3.62 -5.94
N ARG A 6 3.98 -2.46 -5.66
CA ARG A 6 5.27 -2.36 -4.96
C ARG A 6 5.05 -1.76 -3.59
N LEU A 7 5.52 -2.45 -2.55
CA LEU A 7 5.46 -2.01 -1.17
C LEU A 7 6.90 -1.89 -0.65
N ASN A 8 7.22 -0.80 0.06
CA ASN A 8 8.56 -0.53 0.58
C ASN A 8 8.80 -1.10 1.99
N TYR A 9 7.98 -2.07 2.41
CA TYR A 9 8.08 -2.80 3.67
C TYR A 9 7.72 -4.29 3.47
N PRO A 10 8.12 -5.18 4.39
CA PRO A 10 7.75 -6.58 4.35
C PRO A 10 6.24 -6.76 4.51
N ALA A 11 5.62 -7.38 3.52
CA ALA A 11 4.20 -7.69 3.47
C ALA A 11 4.03 -9.08 2.84
N ALA A 12 4.19 -10.12 3.64
CA ALA A 12 4.08 -11.50 3.20
C ALA A 12 2.60 -11.90 2.99
N ILE A 13 1.96 -11.30 1.98
CA ILE A 13 0.56 -11.62 1.63
C ILE A 13 0.54 -12.91 0.80
N PRO A 14 -0.14 -13.98 1.26
CA PRO A 14 -0.14 -15.26 0.55
C PRO A 14 -0.81 -15.21 -0.83
N VAL A 15 -0.32 -16.04 -1.74
CA VAL A 15 -0.97 -16.26 -3.04
C VAL A 15 -2.35 -16.86 -2.82
N GLY A 16 -3.32 -16.35 -3.56
CA GLY A 16 -4.72 -16.73 -3.44
C GLY A 16 -5.54 -15.79 -2.57
N HIS A 17 -4.90 -14.95 -1.74
CA HIS A 17 -5.63 -14.03 -0.89
C HIS A 17 -6.35 -12.94 -1.69
N VAL A 18 -7.50 -12.49 -1.20
CA VAL A 18 -8.18 -11.30 -1.71
C VAL A 18 -7.76 -10.09 -0.88
N ILE A 19 -7.35 -9.03 -1.58
CA ILE A 19 -6.93 -7.76 -0.98
C ILE A 19 -7.81 -6.62 -1.46
N GLU A 20 -7.99 -5.62 -0.62
CA GLU A 20 -8.45 -4.28 -1.00
C GLU A 20 -7.23 -3.36 -1.12
N VAL A 21 -7.15 -2.63 -2.23
CA VAL A 21 -6.07 -1.72 -2.57
C VAL A 21 -6.62 -0.31 -2.60
N THR A 22 -6.04 0.58 -1.80
CA THR A 22 -6.37 2.00 -1.79
C THR A 22 -5.19 2.80 -2.35
N GLU A 23 -5.41 3.44 -3.49
CA GLU A 23 -4.44 4.32 -4.15
C GLU A 23 -4.81 5.79 -3.94
N PHE A 24 -3.80 6.66 -3.84
CA PHE A 24 -3.99 8.09 -3.59
C PHE A 24 -3.58 8.94 -4.79
N LEU A 25 -4.21 10.11 -4.93
CA LEU A 25 -3.91 11.06 -6.01
C LEU A 25 -2.61 11.84 -5.72
N ASP A 26 -1.85 12.14 -6.78
CA ASP A 26 -0.76 13.12 -6.71
C ASP A 26 -1.32 14.55 -6.69
N THR A 27 -1.62 15.04 -5.49
CA THR A 27 -2.16 16.39 -5.25
C THR A 27 -1.09 17.49 -5.32
N ARG A 28 0.18 17.16 -5.59
CA ARG A 28 1.24 18.16 -5.70
C ARG A 28 0.99 19.06 -6.91
N PRO A 29 1.37 20.36 -6.83
CA PRO A 29 1.31 21.25 -7.98
C PRO A 29 2.04 20.66 -9.19
N GLU A 30 1.49 20.82 -10.40
CA GLU A 30 2.00 20.18 -11.62
C GLU A 30 3.51 20.36 -11.83
N LYS A 31 4.01 21.58 -11.57
CA LYS A 31 5.44 21.92 -11.67
C LYS A 31 6.35 21.09 -10.74
N LYS A 32 5.80 20.54 -9.65
CA LYS A 32 6.49 19.70 -8.67
C LYS A 32 6.28 18.20 -8.90
N ARG A 33 5.46 17.78 -9.87
CA ARG A 33 5.21 16.34 -10.11
C ARG A 33 6.41 15.61 -10.70
N ARG A 34 7.28 16.32 -11.41
CA ARG A 34 8.50 15.77 -12.04
C ARG A 34 9.67 15.56 -11.07
N THR A 35 9.60 16.09 -9.85
CA THR A 35 10.68 15.94 -8.86
C THR A 35 10.53 14.63 -8.08
N TYR A 36 11.67 14.09 -7.65
CA TYR A 36 11.77 12.87 -6.85
C TYR A 36 10.85 12.96 -5.63
N ALA A 37 9.94 11.99 -5.51
CA ALA A 37 8.77 12.04 -4.63
C ALA A 37 8.85 10.97 -3.55
N ARG A 38 10.06 10.69 -3.05
CA ARG A 38 10.33 9.52 -2.20
C ARG A 38 9.41 9.54 -0.99
N GLY A 39 8.58 8.51 -0.88
CA GLY A 39 7.72 8.32 0.28
C GLY A 39 6.43 9.12 0.27
N GLU A 40 6.10 9.76 -0.84
CA GLU A 40 4.80 10.44 -1.00
C GLU A 40 3.64 9.43 -1.06
N PRO A 41 2.48 9.73 -0.45
CA PRO A 41 1.35 8.80 -0.34
C PRO A 41 0.86 8.23 -1.68
N PHE A 42 0.91 9.01 -2.77
CA PHE A 42 0.43 8.54 -4.09
C PHE A 42 1.32 7.44 -4.70
N GLN A 43 2.54 7.23 -4.20
CA GLN A 43 3.45 6.21 -4.72
C GLN A 43 3.24 4.83 -4.10
N ILE A 44 2.58 4.77 -2.94
CA ILE A 44 2.52 3.58 -2.10
C ILE A 44 1.04 3.40 -1.73
N PRO A 45 0.37 2.33 -2.20
CA PRO A 45 -1.00 2.09 -1.78
C PRO A 45 -1.08 1.55 -0.35
N VAL A 46 -2.23 1.75 0.29
CA VAL A 46 -2.62 0.96 1.46
C VAL A 46 -3.21 -0.36 0.98
N ILE A 47 -2.84 -1.45 1.64
CA ILE A 47 -3.34 -2.79 1.34
C ILE A 47 -4.03 -3.33 2.58
N LEU A 48 -5.29 -3.76 2.43
CA LEU A 48 -5.99 -4.57 3.42
C LEU A 48 -6.10 -5.99 2.86
N ASP A 49 -5.49 -6.96 3.52
CA ASP A 49 -5.72 -8.37 3.25
C ASP A 49 -7.07 -8.77 3.85
N LEU A 50 -8.06 -9.02 3.00
CA LEU A 50 -9.44 -9.28 3.42
C LEU A 50 -9.61 -10.66 4.05
N ASP A 51 -8.69 -11.58 3.80
CA ASP A 51 -8.76 -12.94 4.35
C ASP A 51 -8.18 -13.01 5.78
N THR A 52 -7.26 -12.11 6.12
CA THR A 52 -6.62 -12.06 7.45
C THR A 52 -7.00 -10.84 8.27
N GLY A 53 -7.53 -9.79 7.65
CA GLY A 53 -7.80 -8.49 8.27
C GLY A 53 -6.55 -7.64 8.48
N ILE A 54 -5.37 -8.08 8.03
CA ILE A 54 -4.10 -7.36 8.23
C ILE A 54 -4.00 -6.19 7.25
N ARG A 55 -3.65 -5.01 7.77
CA ARG A 55 -3.37 -3.81 6.97
C ARG A 55 -1.87 -3.61 6.82
N TYR A 56 -1.43 -3.48 5.58
CA TYR A 56 -0.06 -3.15 5.22
C TYR A 56 0.04 -1.69 4.79
N MET A 57 1.25 -1.13 4.92
CA MET A 57 1.60 0.23 4.54
C MET A 57 0.93 1.37 5.30
N ASN A 58 -0.02 1.10 6.20
CA ASN A 58 -0.78 2.16 6.87
C ASN A 58 0.10 3.18 7.61
N HIS A 59 1.21 2.75 8.19
CA HIS A 59 2.18 3.63 8.86
C HIS A 59 2.70 4.79 7.98
N ARG A 60 2.70 4.63 6.65
CA ARG A 60 3.05 5.67 5.67
C ARG A 60 1.97 6.74 5.49
N HIS A 61 0.73 6.41 5.85
CA HIS A 61 -0.44 7.23 5.56
C HIS A 61 -1.06 7.86 6.80
N VAL A 62 -0.71 7.39 8.00
CA VAL A 62 -1.23 7.90 9.28
C VAL A 62 -0.58 9.22 9.75
N SER A 63 0.56 9.63 9.17
CA SER A 63 1.26 10.87 9.53
C SER A 63 1.84 11.56 8.30
N ARG A 64 2.06 12.88 8.39
CA ARG A 64 2.72 13.68 7.33
C ARG A 64 4.24 13.48 7.29
N TRP A 65 4.83 13.05 8.41
CA TRP A 65 6.28 13.04 8.60
C TRP A 65 6.89 11.64 8.63
N ASP A 66 6.13 10.63 8.18
CA ASP A 66 6.50 9.21 8.27
C ASP A 66 6.64 8.78 9.74
N ASN A 67 5.72 7.95 10.24
CA ASN A 67 5.88 7.39 11.58
C ASN A 67 6.74 6.13 11.50
N GLY A 68 7.97 6.27 11.00
CA GLY A 68 9.02 5.23 10.95
C GLY A 68 9.24 4.54 12.30
N GLY A 69 8.65 5.10 13.34
CA GLY A 69 8.43 4.47 14.62
C GLY A 69 9.58 4.79 15.55
N ASN A 70 9.29 4.83 16.83
CA ASN A 70 10.32 4.71 17.82
C ASN A 70 10.76 3.24 17.90
N ASP A 71 12.04 2.94 17.64
CA ASP A 71 12.58 1.57 17.71
C ASP A 71 12.48 0.94 19.12
N PHE A 72 12.28 1.77 20.15
CA PHE A 72 12.27 1.35 21.55
C PHE A 72 10.86 1.26 22.15
N VAL A 73 9.83 1.76 21.45
CA VAL A 73 8.44 1.77 21.96
C VAL A 73 7.45 1.46 20.84
N PRO A 74 6.54 0.49 21.02
CA PRO A 74 5.46 0.24 20.07
C PRO A 74 4.64 1.51 19.82
N ASN A 75 4.47 1.89 18.56
CA ASN A 75 3.70 3.08 18.20
C ASN A 75 2.22 2.71 18.02
N ASN A 76 1.34 3.61 18.45
CA ASN A 76 -0.06 3.53 18.08
C ASN A 76 -0.22 3.95 16.62
N TYR A 77 -0.38 2.96 15.74
CA TYR A 77 -0.74 3.21 14.35
C TYR A 77 -2.27 3.22 14.24
N SER A 78 -2.84 4.34 13.80
CA SER A 78 -4.26 4.41 13.41
C SER A 78 -4.57 3.30 12.41
N SER A 79 -5.79 2.76 12.44
CA SER A 79 -6.28 1.80 11.43
C SER A 79 -6.69 2.47 10.12
N GLU A 80 -6.86 3.80 10.14
CA GLU A 80 -7.30 4.62 9.01
C GLU A 80 -6.17 5.55 8.54
N PRO A 81 -5.99 5.74 7.21
CA PRO A 81 -5.18 6.80 6.64
C PRO A 81 -5.59 8.19 7.16
N ARG A 82 -4.71 9.19 7.03
CA ARG A 82 -5.10 10.58 7.30
C ARG A 82 -6.25 11.00 6.39
N SER A 83 -7.23 11.71 6.96
CA SER A 83 -8.43 12.17 6.25
C SER A 83 -8.17 13.24 5.19
N ASP A 84 -6.97 13.83 5.16
CA ASP A 84 -6.56 14.83 4.17
C ASP A 84 -5.95 14.22 2.90
N LEU A 85 -5.84 12.90 2.82
CA LEU A 85 -5.36 12.20 1.62
C LEU A 85 -6.51 11.96 0.64
N GLU A 86 -6.32 12.43 -0.59
CA GLU A 86 -7.31 12.26 -1.65
C GLU A 86 -7.16 10.87 -2.29
N VAL A 87 -8.19 10.04 -2.18
CA VAL A 87 -8.21 8.69 -2.74
C VAL A 87 -8.45 8.76 -4.24
N SER A 88 -7.55 8.14 -5.01
CA SER A 88 -7.72 8.01 -6.46
C SER A 88 -8.70 6.89 -6.81
N ARG A 89 -8.56 5.75 -6.16
CA ARG A 89 -9.44 4.59 -6.32
C ARG A 89 -9.25 3.60 -5.18
N VAL A 90 -10.30 2.83 -4.95
CA VAL A 90 -10.28 1.62 -4.12
C VAL A 90 -10.73 0.47 -5.00
N TYR A 91 -10.02 -0.65 -4.97
CA TYR A 91 -10.42 -1.83 -5.73
C TYR A 91 -9.98 -3.12 -5.05
N ARG A 92 -10.68 -4.21 -5.36
CA ARG A 92 -10.33 -5.55 -4.89
C ARG A 92 -9.47 -6.28 -5.91
N ALA A 93 -8.55 -7.08 -5.43
CA ALA A 93 -7.69 -7.90 -6.27
C ALA A 93 -7.32 -9.22 -5.59
N LYS A 94 -7.06 -10.26 -6.37
CA LYS A 94 -6.53 -11.53 -5.88
C LYS A 94 -5.02 -11.58 -6.10
N VAL A 95 -4.27 -11.95 -5.08
CA VAL A 95 -2.82 -12.12 -5.16
C VAL A 95 -2.49 -13.36 -5.96
N THR A 96 -1.69 -13.21 -7.02
CA THR A 96 -1.22 -14.31 -7.87
C THR A 96 0.26 -14.61 -7.69
N ALA A 97 1.05 -13.63 -7.24
CA ALA A 97 2.42 -13.83 -6.78
C ALA A 97 2.78 -12.82 -5.70
N CYS A 98 3.65 -13.23 -4.78
CA CYS A 98 4.24 -12.36 -3.76
C CYS A 98 5.75 -12.62 -3.72
N THR A 99 6.53 -11.58 -3.96
CA THR A 99 7.99 -11.64 -3.91
C THR A 99 8.48 -10.72 -2.80
N LEU A 100 9.23 -11.29 -1.86
CA LEU A 100 9.93 -10.56 -0.80
C LEU A 100 11.40 -10.50 -1.17
N VAL A 101 11.97 -9.29 -1.23
CA VAL A 101 13.38 -9.07 -1.51
C VAL A 101 13.98 -8.31 -0.35
N MET A 102 15.03 -8.88 0.23
CA MET A 102 15.94 -8.14 1.10
C MET A 102 17.06 -7.60 0.21
N VAL A 103 17.19 -6.28 0.15
CA VAL A 103 18.23 -5.64 -0.64
C VAL A 103 19.41 -5.36 0.28
N GLU A 104 20.55 -6.00 0.02
CA GLU A 104 21.78 -5.75 0.76
C GLU A 104 22.14 -4.25 0.70
N GLY A 105 22.33 -3.62 1.87
CA GLY A 105 22.59 -2.18 1.98
C GLY A 105 21.35 -1.28 2.08
N LEU A 106 20.14 -1.82 1.99
CA LEU A 106 18.91 -1.15 2.43
C LEU A 106 18.46 -1.76 3.76
N GLU A 107 18.14 -0.92 4.74
CA GLU A 107 17.71 -1.37 6.07
C GLU A 107 16.34 -2.07 6.07
N ASN A 108 15.63 -2.08 4.93
CA ASN A 108 14.25 -2.54 4.83
C ASN A 108 14.05 -3.63 3.77
N GLN A 109 13.16 -4.58 4.06
CA GLN A 109 12.68 -5.56 3.09
C GLN A 109 11.61 -4.94 2.19
N HIS A 110 11.64 -5.30 0.90
CA HIS A 110 10.70 -4.82 -0.11
C HIS A 110 9.77 -5.95 -0.56
N THR A 111 8.52 -5.61 -0.84
CA THR A 111 7.52 -6.55 -1.35
C THR A 111 7.06 -6.14 -2.74
N THR A 112 7.00 -7.08 -3.67
CA THR A 112 6.27 -6.91 -4.93
C THR A 112 5.16 -7.95 -5.00
N LEU A 113 3.92 -7.50 -5.15
CA LEU A 113 2.76 -8.34 -5.41
C LEU A 113 2.44 -8.31 -6.91
N VAL A 114 2.04 -9.44 -7.46
CA VAL A 114 1.30 -9.48 -8.73
C VAL A 114 -0.13 -9.83 -8.37
N VAL A 115 -1.07 -9.02 -8.84
CA VAL A 115 -2.48 -9.17 -8.50
C VAL A 115 -3.37 -9.14 -9.74
N ASN A 116 -4.50 -9.82 -9.68
CA ASN A 116 -5.57 -9.70 -10.67
C ASN A 116 -6.74 -8.95 -10.04
N PRO A 117 -7.15 -7.79 -10.57
CA PRO A 117 -8.38 -7.14 -10.12
C PRO A 117 -9.55 -8.11 -10.15
N VAL A 118 -10.36 -8.10 -9.11
CA VAL A 118 -11.63 -8.81 -9.06
C VAL A 118 -12.67 -7.82 -9.58
N GLU A 119 -13.41 -8.18 -10.63
CA GLU A 119 -14.60 -7.42 -10.98
C GLU A 119 -15.61 -7.62 -9.85
N ASP A 120 -16.01 -6.53 -9.20
CA ASP A 120 -17.15 -6.59 -8.30
C ASP A 120 -18.35 -7.07 -9.13
N ALA A 121 -19.01 -8.14 -8.70
CA ALA A 121 -20.28 -8.53 -9.29
C ALA A 121 -21.20 -7.31 -9.17
N SER A 122 -21.63 -6.74 -10.30
CA SER A 122 -22.61 -5.66 -10.31
C SER A 122 -23.79 -6.07 -9.42
N PRO A 123 -24.29 -5.17 -8.56
CA PRO A 123 -25.38 -5.48 -7.63
C PRO A 123 -26.75 -5.50 -8.34
N ASP A 124 -26.84 -6.03 -9.56
CA ASP A 124 -28.10 -6.24 -10.29
C ASP A 124 -27.96 -7.45 -11.23
N SER A 125 -28.48 -8.60 -10.78
CA SER A 125 -28.85 -9.77 -11.59
C SER A 125 -30.06 -10.43 -10.98
#